data_AF-A0A661CG56-F1
#
_entry.id   AF-A0A661CG56-F1
#
_cell.length_a   1.000
_cell.length_b   1.000
_cell.length_c   1.000
_cell.angle_alpha   90.00
_cell.angle_beta   90.00
_cell.angle_gamma   90.00
#
_symmetry.space_group_name_H-M   'P 1'
#
loop_
_entity.id
_entity.type
_entity.pdbx_description
1 polymer ?
#
loop_
_entity_poly.entity_id
_entity_poly.type
_entity_poly.pdbx_seq_one_letter_code
_entity_poly.pdbx_strand_id
1 'polypeptide(L)' 'NVNDAVWQFHIGGYQVCQKWLKDRKGRQLSYDDCNHYLYILAALEQTIDLMAKIDETLPEFPLS' A
#
# COMPACT_ATOMS: atom_id res chain seq x y z
N ASN A 1 5.38 -5.84 -12.62
CA ASN A 1 5.79 -6.50 -11.37
C ASN A 1 5.48 -5.54 -10.23
N VAL A 2 4.86 -5.98 -9.14
CA VAL A 2 4.58 -5.12 -7.96
C VAL A 2 5.69 -5.35 -6.94
N ASN A 3 6.14 -4.30 -6.26
CA ASN A 3 7.14 -4.38 -5.20
C ASN A 3 6.58 -5.19 -4.01
N ASP A 4 7.38 -6.10 -3.45
CA ASP A 4 6.99 -6.91 -2.29
C ASP A 4 6.58 -6.05 -1.10
N ALA A 5 7.24 -4.91 -0.87
CA ALA A 5 6.88 -3.98 0.22
C ALA A 5 5.44 -3.45 0.06
N VAL A 6 5.05 -3.12 -1.18
CA VAL A 6 3.69 -2.66 -1.51
C VAL A 6 2.69 -3.80 -1.32
N TRP A 7 3.01 -5.00 -1.82
CA TRP A 7 2.13 -6.15 -1.68
C TRP A 7 1.90 -6.51 -0.21
N GLN A 8 2.95 -6.50 0.61
CA GLN A 8 2.92 -6.86 2.03
C GLN A 8 2.47 -5.72 2.95
N PHE A 9 2.13 -4.54 2.42
CA PHE A 9 1.75 -3.40 3.25
C PHE A 9 0.41 -3.64 3.98
N HIS A 10 0.40 -3.36 5.28
CA HIS A 10 -0.77 -3.55 6.15
C HIS A 10 -1.30 -2.23 6.69
N ILE A 11 -2.63 -2.10 6.72
CA ILE A 11 -3.32 -1.05 7.47
C ILE A 11 -4.24 -1.75 8.47
N GLY A 12 -3.92 -1.60 9.76
CA GLY A 12 -4.52 -2.44 10.80
C GLY A 12 -4.21 -3.92 10.55
N GLY A 13 -5.23 -4.78 10.69
CA GLY A 13 -5.09 -6.23 10.44
C GLY A 13 -5.19 -6.67 8.98
N TYR A 14 -5.17 -5.74 8.01
CA TYR A 14 -5.44 -6.06 6.61
C TYR A 14 -4.26 -5.77 5.69
N GLN A 15 -3.84 -6.78 4.92
CA GLN A 15 -3.00 -6.61 3.75
C GLN A 15 -3.82 -5.96 2.63
N VAL A 16 -3.56 -4.69 2.34
CA VAL A 16 -4.49 -3.82 1.58
C VAL A 16 -4.74 -4.35 0.16
N CYS A 17 -3.66 -4.65 -0.57
CA CYS A 17 -3.74 -5.17 -1.94
C CYS A 17 -4.47 -6.52 -2.01
N GLN A 18 -4.12 -7.43 -1.10
CA GLN A 18 -4.73 -8.76 -1.04
C GLN A 18 -6.22 -8.67 -0.70
N LYS A 19 -6.58 -7.85 0.30
CA LYS A 19 -7.98 -7.66 0.70
C LYS A 19 -8.82 -7.09 -0.45
N TRP A 20 -8.33 -6.08 -1.16
CA TRP A 20 -9.07 -5.46 -2.27
C TRP A 20 -9.43 -6.47 -3.37
N LEU A 21 -8.47 -7.33 -3.75
CA LEU A 21 -8.68 -8.40 -4.72
C LEU A 21 -9.60 -9.49 -4.18
N LYS A 22 -9.42 -9.89 -2.91
CA LYS A 22 -10.26 -10.91 -2.25
C LYS A 22 -11.73 -10.49 -2.21
N ASP A 23 -12.01 -9.24 -1.86
CA ASP A 23 -13.36 -8.68 -1.75
C ASP A 23 -14.10 -8.63 -3.11
N ARG A 24 -13.35 -8.71 -4.22
CA ARG A 24 -13.88 -8.69 -5.59
C ARG A 24 -13.75 -10.03 -6.32
N LYS A 25 -13.32 -11.09 -5.63
CA LYS A 25 -13.24 -12.43 -6.23
C LYS A 25 -14.60 -12.87 -6.76
N GLY A 26 -14.63 -13.38 -8.00
CA GLY A 26 -15.86 -13.82 -8.67
C GLY A 26 -16.65 -12.71 -9.36
N ARG A 27 -16.16 -11.46 -9.34
CA ARG A 27 -16.71 -10.35 -10.12
C ARG A 27 -15.81 -10.06 -11.31
N GLN A 28 -16.40 -9.60 -12.43
CA GLN A 28 -15.62 -9.04 -13.53
C GLN A 28 -15.20 -7.62 -13.14
N LEU A 29 -13.90 -7.33 -13.22
CA LEU A 29 -13.39 -5.98 -12.99
C LEU A 29 -13.60 -5.12 -14.23
N SER A 30 -14.13 -3.93 -14.03
CA SER A 30 -14.17 -2.90 -15.06
C SER A 30 -12.78 -2.30 -15.28
N TYR A 31 -12.63 -1.52 -16.36
CA TYR A 31 -11.43 -0.73 -16.58
C TYR A 31 -11.17 0.25 -15.42
N ASP A 32 -12.21 0.86 -14.87
CA ASP A 32 -12.12 1.78 -13.75
C ASP A 32 -11.71 1.07 -12.46
N ASP A 33 -12.17 -0.16 -12.23
CA ASP A 33 -11.72 -0.99 -11.10
C ASP A 33 -10.21 -1.28 -11.20
N CYS A 34 -9.73 -1.61 -12.39
CA CYS A 34 -8.31 -1.85 -12.64
C CYS A 34 -7.49 -0.59 -12.41
N ASN A 35 -7.92 0.56 -12.94
CA ASN A 35 -7.26 1.84 -12.70
C ASN A 35 -7.26 2.22 -11.22
N HIS A 36 -8.38 2.03 -10.53
CA HIS A 36 -8.49 2.29 -9.10
C HIS A 36 -7.51 1.42 -8.30
N TYR A 37 -7.37 0.14 -8.66
CA TYR A 37 -6.38 -0.73 -8.05
C TYR A 37 -4.94 -0.25 -8.28
N LEU A 38 -4.61 0.23 -9.49
CA LEU A 38 -3.31 0.83 -9.78
C LEU A 38 -3.05 2.09 -8.93
N TYR A 39 -4.06 2.95 -8.73
CA TYR A 39 -3.94 4.10 -7.84
C TYR A 39 -3.70 3.69 -6.38
N ILE A 40 -4.32 2.61 -5.91
CA ILE A 40 -4.03 2.06 -4.57
C ILE A 40 -2.55 1.66 -4.48
N LEU A 41 -2.03 0.93 -5.47
CA LEU A 41 -0.62 0.54 -5.49
C LEU A 41 0.32 1.76 -5.43
N ALA A 42 0.07 2.76 -6.25
CA ALA A 42 0.88 3.99 -6.30
C ALA A 42 0.80 4.81 -5.00
N ALA A 43 -0.35 4.82 -4.32
CA ALA A 43 -0.52 5.50 -3.04
C ALA A 43 0.24 4.78 -1.91
N LEU A 44 0.23 3.45 -1.91
CA LEU A 44 0.97 2.64 -0.94
C LEU A 44 2.48 2.80 -1.11
N GLU A 45 2.97 2.79 -2.35
CA GLU A 45 4.38 3.03 -2.66
C GLU A 45 4.84 4.40 -2.12
N GLN A 46 4.10 5.47 -2.43
CA GLN A 46 4.41 6.81 -1.92
C GLN A 46 4.34 6.90 -0.38
N THR A 47 3.43 6.14 0.24
CA THR A 47 3.32 6.09 1.70
C THR A 47 4.55 5.46 2.32
N ILE A 48 4.99 4.31 1.78
CA ILE A 48 6.21 3.62 2.23
C ILE A 48 7.43 4.52 2.10
N ASP A 49 7.59 5.17 0.95
CA ASP A 49 8.71 6.09 0.71
C ASP A 49 8.69 7.28 1.67
N LEU A 50 7.52 7.83 1.95
CA LEU A 50 7.37 8.95 2.87
C LEU A 50 7.69 8.54 4.31
N MET A 51 7.23 7.36 4.75
CA MET A 51 7.57 6.81 6.07
C MET A 51 9.07 6.63 6.22
N ALA A 52 9.74 6.04 5.22
CA ALA A 52 11.18 5.85 5.24
C ALA A 52 11.95 7.19 5.33
N LYS A 53 11.48 8.23 4.61
CA LYS A 53 12.08 9.57 4.69
C LYS A 53 11.89 10.23 6.06
N ILE A 54 10.75 10.00 6.71
CA ILE A 54 10.51 10.49 8.07
C ILE A 54 11.50 9.82 9.03
N ASP A 55 11.64 8.50 8.94
CA ASP A 55 12.57 7.72 9.78
C ASP A 55 14.04 8.12 9.54
N GLU A 56 14.42 8.47 8.31
CA GLU A 56 15.76 8.97 8.00
C GLU A 56 16.00 10.40 8.55
N THR A 57 14.96 11.23 8.58
CA THR A 57 15.08 12.64 8.97
C THR A 57 15.05 12.83 10.49
N LEU A 58 14.34 11.96 11.22
CA LEU A 58 14.13 12.09 12.65
C LEU A 58 15.02 11.11 13.45
N PRO A 59 15.66 11.55 14.54
CA PRO A 59 16.35 10.63 15.44
C PRO A 59 15.34 9.72 16.16
N GLU A 60 15.82 8.57 16.62
CA GLU A 60 14.99 7.65 17.43
C GLU A 60 14.41 8.37 18.66
N PHE A 61 13.15 8.07 18.97
CA PHE A 61 12.50 8.60 20.15
C PHE A 61 13.06 7.94 21.44
N PRO A 62 13.26 8.68 22.55
CA PRO A 62 12.97 10.11 22.71
C PRO A 62 13.93 11.00 21.93
N LEU A 63 13.38 12.02 21.26
CA LEU A 63 14.16 13.03 20.56
C LEU A 63 15.10 13.70 21.57
N SER A 64 16.39 13.40 21.48
CA SER A 64 17.47 13.94 22.33
C SER A 64 18.11 15.18 21.73
#